data_AF-A0A1U7LJU2-F1
#
_entry.id   AF-A0A1U7LJU2-F1
#
_cell.length_a   1.000
_cell.length_b   1.000
_cell.length_c   1.000
_cell.angle_alpha   90.00
_cell.angle_beta   90.00
_cell.angle_gamma   90.00
#
_symmetry.space_group_name_H-M   'P 1'
#
loop_
_entity.id
_entity.type
_entity.pdbx_description
1 polymer ?
#
loop_
_entity_poly.entity_id
_entity_poly.type
_entity_poly.pdbx_seq_one_letter_code
_entity_poly.pdbx_strand_id
1 'polypeptide(L)'
;MFFSTFFYIATSFVFAACVPMKKCNTDQTTRIADYLIQNTLGGADGFTGSQCLAVDSSETDPISFGASWSWDYSDAGKHTVKSYSNAVRLQDAPIPVTKITSMPSSWSWEYSGEGVVADVTYDLLFSPTPKPAQHQDNLFEIMIWLGQLGDMFPLSYPGSVAEHVTVAGRSWLLYRGIINTNQNVISFIRMDGDIKDYQADINEFVKHCIDKEHLPTDYYMLAIGGGSEAVTGKNAYFQTKSYSVKINQG
;
A
#
# COMPACT_ATOMS: atom_id res chain seq x y z
N MET A 1 -33.56 -4.62 65.70
CA MET A 1 -33.61 -4.04 64.34
C MET A 1 -32.19 -4.07 63.78
N PHE A 2 -31.89 -5.08 62.97
CA PHE A 2 -30.60 -5.21 62.27
C PHE A 2 -30.74 -4.51 60.91
N PHE A 3 -29.98 -3.44 60.68
CA PHE A 3 -29.79 -2.88 59.35
C PHE A 3 -28.66 -3.65 58.67
N SER A 4 -29.00 -4.40 57.61
CA SER A 4 -28.05 -5.03 56.70
C SER A 4 -27.70 -4.03 55.60
N THR A 5 -26.44 -3.59 55.55
CA THR A 5 -25.93 -2.74 54.48
C THR A 5 -25.35 -3.64 53.39
N PHE A 6 -26.01 -3.72 52.24
CA PHE A 6 -25.46 -4.36 51.04
C PHE A 6 -24.30 -3.52 50.49
N PHE A 7 -23.09 -4.06 50.47
CA PHE A 7 -21.99 -3.54 49.67
C PHE A 7 -22.17 -4.00 48.22
N TYR A 8 -22.46 -3.08 47.30
CA TYR A 8 -22.32 -3.33 45.87
C TYR A 8 -20.83 -3.32 45.53
N ILE A 9 -20.26 -4.47 45.18
CA ILE A 9 -18.96 -4.53 44.51
C ILE A 9 -19.22 -4.21 43.04
N ALA A 10 -18.93 -2.98 42.63
CA ALA A 10 -18.84 -2.63 41.23
C ALA A 10 -17.58 -3.29 40.65
N THR A 11 -17.72 -4.41 39.94
CA THR A 11 -16.65 -4.96 39.12
C THR A 11 -16.38 -4.00 37.97
N SER A 12 -15.39 -3.13 38.15
CA SER A 12 -14.84 -2.32 37.07
C SER A 12 -14.11 -3.25 36.10
N PHE A 13 -14.74 -3.55 34.97
CA PHE A 13 -14.02 -4.09 33.82
C PHE A 13 -13.11 -2.98 33.29
N VAL A 14 -11.82 -3.06 33.62
CA VAL A 14 -10.79 -2.30 32.91
C VAL A 14 -10.70 -2.91 31.53
N PHE A 15 -11.32 -2.30 30.53
CA PHE A 15 -10.94 -2.54 29.14
C PHE A 15 -9.48 -2.11 29.04
N ALA A 16 -8.57 -3.08 28.83
CA ALA A 16 -7.24 -2.75 28.38
C ALA A 16 -7.40 -2.07 27.02
N ALA A 17 -7.22 -0.75 26.98
CA ALA A 17 -7.08 -0.06 25.70
C ALA A 17 -5.91 -0.71 24.98
N CYS A 18 -6.17 -1.30 23.81
CA CYS A 18 -5.11 -1.78 22.94
C CYS A 18 -4.30 -0.55 22.54
N VAL A 19 -3.12 -0.37 23.12
CA VAL A 19 -2.24 0.73 22.72
C VAL A 19 -1.63 0.31 21.39
N PRO A 20 -1.82 1.07 20.30
CA PRO A 20 -1.24 0.71 19.02
C PRO A 20 0.28 0.57 19.18
N MET A 21 0.82 -0.54 18.67
CA MET A 21 2.23 -0.86 18.81
C MET A 21 3.03 0.12 17.95
N LYS A 22 3.62 1.15 18.57
CA LYS A 22 4.48 2.12 17.88
C LYS A 22 5.91 1.61 17.86
N LYS A 23 6.38 1.27 16.67
CA LYS A 23 7.76 0.84 16.45
C LYS A 23 8.34 1.59 15.25
N CYS A 24 9.55 2.08 15.42
CA CYS A 24 10.12 3.12 14.56
C CYS A 24 11.45 2.69 13.94
N ASN A 25 11.77 3.28 12.79
CA ASN A 25 13.09 3.31 12.16
C ASN A 25 13.73 1.92 11.96
N THR A 26 12.90 0.91 11.71
CA THR A 26 13.33 -0.44 11.37
C THR A 26 12.36 -1.05 10.38
N ASP A 27 12.86 -2.00 9.58
CA ASP A 27 12.00 -2.86 8.76
C ASP A 27 11.19 -3.78 9.66
N GLN A 28 9.89 -3.80 9.46
CA GLN A 28 8.97 -4.53 10.31
C GLN A 28 7.82 -5.15 9.55
N THR A 29 7.32 -6.24 10.10
CA THR A 29 6.13 -6.90 9.60
C THR A 29 5.31 -7.39 10.78
N THR A 30 4.01 -7.11 10.76
CA THR A 30 3.05 -7.61 11.73
C THR A 30 1.87 -8.22 10.97
N ARG A 31 1.45 -9.43 11.36
CA ARG A 31 0.28 -10.05 10.77
C ARG A 31 -1.00 -9.54 11.43
N ILE A 32 -1.99 -9.14 10.65
CA ILE A 32 -3.35 -8.83 11.08
C ILE A 32 -4.32 -9.53 10.14
N ALA A 33 -5.20 -10.39 10.68
CA ALA A 33 -6.09 -11.22 9.86
C ALA A 33 -5.31 -11.92 8.72
N ASP A 34 -5.71 -11.68 7.47
CA ASP A 34 -5.09 -12.21 6.26
C ASP A 34 -4.11 -11.24 5.60
N TYR A 35 -3.51 -10.33 6.37
CA TYR A 35 -2.57 -9.33 5.86
C TYR A 35 -1.25 -9.32 6.62
N LEU A 36 -0.18 -8.99 5.92
CA LEU A 36 1.08 -8.56 6.48
C LEU A 36 1.14 -7.04 6.40
N ILE A 37 1.09 -6.36 7.55
CA ILE A 37 1.32 -4.93 7.63
C ILE A 37 2.81 -4.70 7.74
N GLN A 38 3.35 -3.93 6.82
CA GLN A 38 4.78 -3.74 6.67
C GLN A 38 5.16 -2.29 6.85
N ASN A 39 6.34 -2.11 7.42
CA ASN A 39 7.09 -0.88 7.35
C ASN A 39 8.44 -1.22 6.73
N THR A 40 8.72 -0.68 5.55
CA THR A 40 9.99 -0.92 4.86
C THR A 40 10.70 0.41 4.65
N LEU A 41 11.99 0.48 4.99
CA LEU A 41 12.84 1.67 4.90
C LEU A 41 13.83 1.55 3.74
N GLY A 42 13.38 0.98 2.62
CA GLY A 42 14.24 0.53 1.51
C GLY A 42 15.05 1.62 0.81
N GLY A 43 14.69 2.90 0.98
CA GLY A 43 15.43 4.04 0.41
C GLY A 43 15.79 5.11 1.44
N ALA A 44 15.75 4.78 2.74
CA ALA A 44 16.05 5.72 3.81
C ALA A 44 17.56 5.97 4.00
N ASP A 45 18.42 5.06 3.52
CA ASP A 45 19.87 5.18 3.69
C ASP A 45 20.41 6.47 3.05
N GLY A 46 21.30 7.15 3.77
CA GLY A 46 21.83 8.46 3.37
C GLY A 46 20.87 9.65 3.57
N PHE A 47 19.67 9.45 4.11
CA PHE A 47 18.69 10.52 4.38
C PHE A 47 18.36 10.67 5.86
N THR A 48 17.95 11.87 6.27
CA THR A 48 17.58 12.17 7.66
C THR A 48 16.08 12.13 7.84
N GLY A 49 15.61 11.41 8.85
CA GLY A 49 14.20 11.33 9.18
C GLY A 49 13.84 10.08 9.97
N SER A 50 12.55 9.80 10.03
CA SER A 50 12.00 8.66 10.76
C SER A 50 10.64 8.25 10.23
N GLN A 51 10.31 6.98 10.41
CA GLN A 51 8.96 6.45 10.20
C GLN A 51 8.64 5.42 11.27
N CYS A 52 7.40 5.45 11.75
CA CYS A 52 6.86 4.49 12.69
C CYS A 52 5.53 3.95 12.17
N LEU A 53 5.38 2.63 12.20
CA LEU A 53 4.11 1.99 11.96
C LEU A 53 3.24 2.10 13.23
N ALA A 54 1.95 2.35 13.04
CA ALA A 54 0.93 2.36 14.07
C ALA A 54 -0.11 1.30 13.72
N VAL A 55 -0.09 0.19 14.47
CA VAL A 55 -0.96 -0.97 14.25
C VAL A 55 -1.74 -1.25 15.52
N ASP A 56 -3.05 -1.45 15.39
CA ASP A 56 -3.86 -2.14 16.40
C ASP A 56 -4.03 -3.61 15.98
N SER A 57 -3.46 -4.53 16.75
CA SER A 57 -3.50 -5.97 16.45
C SER A 57 -4.84 -6.63 16.80
N SER A 58 -5.78 -5.90 17.40
CA SER A 58 -7.14 -6.37 17.69
C SER A 58 -8.09 -6.25 16.49
N GLU A 59 -7.66 -5.54 15.44
CA GLU A 59 -8.43 -5.34 14.22
C GLU A 59 -8.64 -6.64 13.43
N THR A 60 -9.79 -6.70 12.74
CA THR A 60 -10.19 -7.82 11.87
C THR A 60 -10.33 -7.34 10.42
N ASP A 61 -10.87 -8.15 9.51
CA ASP A 61 -11.09 -7.76 8.10
C ASP A 61 -12.45 -7.02 7.99
N PRO A 62 -12.52 -5.76 7.50
CA PRO A 62 -11.45 -4.97 6.88
C PRO A 62 -10.48 -4.37 7.90
N ILE A 63 -9.18 -4.39 7.55
CA ILE A 63 -8.12 -3.94 8.45
C ILE A 63 -7.96 -2.42 8.48
N SER A 64 -7.41 -1.90 9.58
CA SER A 64 -6.96 -0.52 9.72
C SER A 64 -5.49 -0.48 10.17
N PHE A 65 -4.74 0.52 9.71
CA PHE A 65 -3.37 0.79 10.17
C PHE A 65 -2.97 2.22 9.83
N GLY A 66 -1.91 2.72 10.45
CA GLY A 66 -1.33 4.01 10.09
C GLY A 66 0.19 4.01 10.14
N ALA A 67 0.77 5.10 9.68
CA ALA A 67 2.19 5.37 9.77
C ALA A 67 2.44 6.86 10.05
N SER A 68 3.23 7.15 11.09
CA SER A 68 3.71 8.50 11.36
C SER A 68 5.15 8.63 10.87
N TRP A 69 5.47 9.69 10.14
CA TRP A 69 6.83 9.87 9.63
C TRP A 69 7.23 11.34 9.48
N SER A 70 8.52 11.56 9.33
CA SER A 70 9.11 12.84 8.93
C SER A 70 10.40 12.54 8.19
N TRP A 71 10.51 13.02 6.95
CA TRP A 71 11.69 12.88 6.11
C TRP A 71 12.13 14.26 5.66
N ASP A 72 13.37 14.62 5.97
CA ASP A 72 13.90 15.94 5.65
C ASP A 72 14.06 16.13 4.15
N TYR A 73 13.74 17.33 3.69
CA TYR A 73 14.00 17.71 2.30
C TYR A 73 15.50 17.78 2.03
N SER A 74 15.90 17.21 0.89
CA SER A 74 17.20 17.43 0.28
C SER A 74 17.06 17.37 -1.24
N ASP A 75 17.82 18.17 -1.97
CA ASP A 75 17.77 18.17 -3.44
C ASP A 75 18.15 16.79 -4.03
N ALA A 76 19.05 16.07 -3.37
CA ALA A 76 19.43 14.71 -3.76
C ALA A 76 18.30 13.69 -3.54
N GLY A 77 17.40 13.93 -2.58
CA GLY A 77 16.34 13.01 -2.17
C GLY A 77 14.94 13.40 -2.61
N LYS A 78 14.77 14.47 -3.40
CA LYS A 78 13.47 15.06 -3.74
C LYS A 78 12.53 14.16 -4.54
N HIS A 79 13.06 13.10 -5.15
CA HIS A 79 12.29 12.07 -5.87
C HIS A 79 12.66 10.65 -5.42
N THR A 80 13.27 10.52 -4.24
CA THR A 80 13.68 9.23 -3.69
C THR A 80 12.66 8.80 -2.65
N VAL A 81 11.98 7.68 -2.87
CA VAL A 81 11.14 7.04 -1.85
C VAL A 81 12.03 6.58 -0.71
N LYS A 82 11.73 7.01 0.52
CA LYS A 82 12.48 6.61 1.72
C LYS A 82 11.91 5.35 2.34
N SER A 83 10.59 5.24 2.30
CA SER A 83 9.89 4.18 3.00
C SER A 83 8.55 3.88 2.36
N TYR A 84 8.10 2.64 2.54
CA TYR A 84 6.79 2.16 2.11
C TYR A 84 6.11 1.49 3.30
N SER A 85 5.02 2.10 3.79
CA SER A 85 4.14 1.46 4.79
C SER A 85 2.90 0.92 4.09
N ASN A 86 2.66 -0.38 4.18
CA ASN A 86 1.64 -1.05 3.38
C ASN A 86 0.98 -2.23 4.10
N ALA A 87 -0.11 -2.73 3.52
CA ALA A 87 -0.73 -3.99 3.88
C ALA A 87 -0.75 -4.93 2.68
N VAL A 88 0.02 -6.02 2.72
CA VAL A 88 0.05 -7.06 1.69
C VAL A 88 -0.93 -8.17 2.04
N ARG A 89 -1.79 -8.56 1.10
CA ARG A 89 -2.68 -9.72 1.26
C ARG A 89 -1.85 -11.01 1.29
N LEU A 90 -2.06 -11.82 2.32
CA LEU A 90 -1.47 -13.14 2.41
C LEU A 90 -2.08 -14.08 1.35
N GLN A 91 -1.19 -14.84 0.72
CA GLN A 91 -1.51 -15.88 -0.24
C GLN A 91 -0.64 -17.11 0.03
N ASP A 92 -1.22 -18.30 -0.13
CA ASP A 92 -0.50 -19.56 0.14
C ASP A 92 0.60 -19.83 -0.89
N ALA A 93 0.41 -19.36 -2.12
CA ALA A 93 1.36 -19.49 -3.22
C ALA A 93 1.14 -18.38 -4.27
N PRO A 94 2.15 -18.08 -5.11
CA PRO A 94 1.96 -17.28 -6.32
C PRO A 94 0.86 -17.83 -7.23
N ILE A 95 0.05 -16.93 -7.79
CA ILE A 95 -1.17 -17.28 -8.53
C ILE A 95 -0.92 -16.99 -10.01
N PRO A 96 -1.08 -17.95 -10.94
CA PRO A 96 -1.00 -17.67 -12.38
C PRO A 96 -1.98 -16.55 -12.74
N VAL A 97 -1.54 -15.56 -13.50
CA VAL A 97 -2.38 -14.39 -13.85
C VAL A 97 -3.68 -14.82 -14.54
N THR A 98 -3.60 -15.84 -15.40
CA THR A 98 -4.76 -16.45 -16.08
C THR A 98 -5.78 -17.13 -15.16
N LYS A 99 -5.42 -17.39 -13.90
CA LYS A 99 -6.29 -17.99 -12.89
C LYS A 99 -7.06 -16.98 -12.06
N ILE A 100 -6.72 -15.69 -12.13
CA ILE A 100 -7.37 -14.64 -11.34
C ILE A 100 -8.66 -14.21 -12.04
N THR A 101 -9.81 -14.47 -11.43
CA THR A 101 -11.12 -14.11 -11.99
C THR A 101 -11.53 -12.68 -11.60
N SER A 102 -11.34 -12.33 -10.32
CA SER A 102 -11.61 -11.00 -9.77
C SER A 102 -10.77 -10.73 -8.52
N MET A 103 -10.53 -9.44 -8.27
CA MET A 103 -9.88 -8.91 -7.07
C MET A 103 -10.68 -7.75 -6.46
N PRO A 104 -11.88 -8.00 -5.91
CA PRO A 104 -12.69 -6.94 -5.32
C PRO A 104 -11.96 -6.34 -4.11
N SER A 105 -11.85 -5.01 -4.09
CA SER A 105 -11.20 -4.25 -3.02
C SER A 105 -12.05 -3.05 -2.59
N SER A 106 -11.91 -2.69 -1.31
CA SER A 106 -12.39 -1.44 -0.73
C SER A 106 -11.27 -0.79 0.09
N TRP A 107 -11.03 0.50 -0.09
CA TRP A 107 -10.02 1.23 0.67
C TRP A 107 -10.48 2.64 1.00
N SER A 108 -10.47 2.97 2.29
CA SER A 108 -10.65 4.32 2.83
C SER A 108 -9.39 4.77 3.54
N TRP A 109 -8.88 5.95 3.18
CA TRP A 109 -7.63 6.48 3.73
C TRP A 109 -7.66 7.99 3.93
N GLU A 110 -6.76 8.48 4.78
CA GLU A 110 -6.49 9.90 4.96
C GLU A 110 -5.02 10.19 5.19
N TYR A 111 -4.68 11.47 5.08
CA TYR A 111 -3.33 11.97 5.28
C TYR A 111 -3.36 13.33 5.98
N SER A 112 -2.39 13.57 6.85
CA SER A 112 -2.10 14.90 7.41
C SER A 112 -0.59 15.13 7.48
N GLY A 113 -0.18 16.38 7.66
CA GLY A 113 1.22 16.78 7.77
C GLY A 113 1.56 18.04 6.99
N GLU A 114 2.81 18.45 7.07
CA GLU A 114 3.32 19.64 6.39
C GLU A 114 4.32 19.26 5.30
N GLY A 115 4.16 19.85 4.11
CA GLY A 115 5.07 19.63 2.98
C GLY A 115 5.16 18.17 2.54
N VAL A 116 4.05 17.42 2.66
CA VAL A 116 4.01 15.98 2.35
C VAL A 116 4.17 15.77 0.85
N VAL A 117 5.22 15.04 0.49
CA VAL A 117 5.44 14.42 -0.82
C VAL A 117 5.38 12.92 -0.62
N ALA A 118 4.30 12.31 -1.09
CA ALA A 118 4.01 10.91 -0.95
C ALA A 118 2.93 10.47 -1.95
N ASP A 119 2.85 9.18 -2.23
CA ASP A 119 1.68 8.60 -2.89
C ASP A 119 0.76 7.89 -1.87
N VAL A 120 -0.40 7.46 -2.36
CA VAL A 120 -1.18 6.37 -1.75
C VAL A 120 -1.59 5.44 -2.86
N THR A 121 -1.11 4.20 -2.82
CA THR A 121 -1.11 3.32 -3.99
C THR A 121 -1.42 1.88 -3.65
N TYR A 122 -2.15 1.20 -4.54
CA TYR A 122 -2.05 -0.26 -4.65
C TYR A 122 -0.74 -0.61 -5.33
N ASP A 123 -0.15 -1.72 -4.94
CA ASP A 123 1.08 -2.26 -5.53
C ASP A 123 0.90 -3.77 -5.74
N LEU A 124 1.06 -4.19 -6.99
CA LEU A 124 0.94 -5.57 -7.42
C LEU A 124 2.25 -6.00 -8.09
N LEU A 125 2.80 -7.11 -7.64
CA LEU A 125 4.05 -7.64 -8.15
C LEU A 125 3.83 -8.97 -8.88
N PHE A 126 4.42 -9.10 -10.06
CA PHE A 126 4.30 -10.25 -10.95
C PHE A 126 5.66 -10.76 -11.42
N SER A 127 5.68 -12.03 -11.85
CA SER A 127 6.88 -12.75 -12.24
C SER A 127 6.65 -13.79 -13.34
N PRO A 128 7.65 -14.10 -14.18
CA PRO A 128 7.63 -15.30 -15.02
C PRO A 128 7.70 -16.63 -14.24
N THR A 129 8.00 -16.62 -12.94
CA THR A 129 8.14 -17.85 -12.12
C THR A 129 7.47 -17.73 -10.75
N PRO A 130 6.98 -18.84 -10.16
CA PRO A 130 6.34 -18.81 -8.84
C PRO A 130 7.36 -18.82 -7.68
N LYS A 131 8.52 -18.16 -7.85
CA LYS A 131 9.55 -18.04 -6.79
C LYS A 131 9.33 -16.76 -5.98
N PRO A 132 9.98 -16.57 -4.83
CA PRO A 132 10.01 -15.26 -4.16
C PRO A 132 10.70 -14.19 -5.02
N ALA A 133 10.27 -12.93 -4.93
CA ALA A 133 10.72 -11.81 -5.77
C ALA A 133 12.24 -11.59 -5.77
N GLN A 134 12.90 -11.77 -4.61
CA GLN A 134 14.35 -11.59 -4.45
C GLN A 134 15.21 -12.61 -5.24
N HIS A 135 14.59 -13.57 -5.92
CA HIS A 135 15.25 -14.61 -6.70
C HIS A 135 14.91 -14.54 -8.19
N GLN A 136 14.52 -13.38 -8.68
CA GLN A 136 13.92 -13.26 -10.01
C GLN A 136 14.51 -12.15 -10.85
N ASP A 137 14.50 -12.42 -12.15
CA ASP A 137 14.68 -11.45 -13.22
C ASP A 137 13.32 -11.20 -13.89
N ASN A 138 13.16 -10.02 -14.49
CA ASN A 138 11.96 -9.60 -15.24
C ASN A 138 10.68 -9.51 -14.40
N LEU A 139 10.81 -8.94 -13.20
CA LEU A 139 9.66 -8.52 -12.39
C LEU A 139 8.81 -7.52 -13.17
N PHE A 140 7.51 -7.58 -12.92
CA PHE A 140 6.56 -6.62 -13.45
C PHE A 140 5.71 -6.08 -12.30
N GLU A 141 5.54 -4.78 -12.26
CA GLU A 141 4.85 -4.08 -11.18
C GLU A 141 3.71 -3.25 -11.76
N ILE A 142 2.52 -3.35 -11.14
CA ILE A 142 1.37 -2.51 -11.44
C ILE A 142 1.04 -1.71 -10.21
N MET A 143 1.17 -0.39 -10.32
CA MET A 143 0.80 0.55 -9.27
C MET A 143 -0.49 1.29 -9.64
N ILE A 144 -1.38 1.51 -8.66
CA ILE A 144 -2.62 2.26 -8.86
C ILE A 144 -2.69 3.35 -7.80
N TRP A 145 -2.30 4.56 -8.17
CA TRP A 145 -2.15 5.70 -7.27
C TRP A 145 -3.50 6.39 -7.05
N LEU A 146 -4.10 6.14 -5.89
CA LEU A 146 -5.27 6.85 -5.40
C LEU A 146 -4.95 8.25 -4.88
N GLY A 147 -3.73 8.43 -4.36
CA GLY A 147 -3.21 9.70 -3.86
C GLY A 147 -1.91 10.09 -4.55
N GLN A 148 -1.78 11.38 -4.87
CA GLN A 148 -0.53 11.98 -5.35
C GLN A 148 -0.36 13.32 -4.63
N LEU A 149 0.38 13.29 -3.51
CA LEU A 149 0.54 14.42 -2.61
C LEU A 149 1.82 15.19 -2.94
N GLY A 150 1.72 16.52 -2.93
CA GLY A 150 2.85 17.40 -3.26
C GLY A 150 3.38 17.12 -4.67
N ASP A 151 4.70 17.16 -4.83
CA ASP A 151 5.40 16.95 -6.10
C ASP A 151 5.75 15.47 -6.37
N MET A 152 4.98 14.54 -5.78
CA MET A 152 5.19 13.10 -5.99
C MET A 152 4.99 12.77 -7.48
N PHE A 153 5.88 11.96 -8.04
CA PHE A 153 5.86 11.62 -9.46
C PHE A 153 6.19 10.15 -9.67
N PRO A 154 5.45 9.43 -10.52
CA PRO A 154 5.69 8.01 -10.74
C PRO A 154 6.97 7.77 -11.52
N LEU A 155 7.48 6.55 -11.44
CA LEU A 155 8.55 6.12 -12.32
C LEU A 155 8.08 6.18 -13.78
N SER A 156 8.89 6.77 -14.65
CA SER A 156 8.59 6.85 -16.07
C SER A 156 9.86 6.85 -16.91
N TYR A 157 9.76 6.39 -18.16
CA TYR A 157 10.86 6.55 -19.12
C TYR A 157 11.11 8.04 -19.38
N PRO A 158 12.39 8.47 -19.50
CA PRO A 158 12.71 9.85 -19.82
C PRO A 158 11.97 10.34 -21.08
N GLY A 159 11.25 11.45 -20.95
CA GLY A 159 10.50 12.07 -22.06
C GLY A 159 9.22 11.34 -22.45
N SER A 160 8.79 10.32 -21.71
CA SER A 160 7.50 9.67 -21.96
C SER A 160 6.33 10.60 -21.61
N VAL A 161 5.28 10.52 -22.41
CA VAL A 161 4.01 11.22 -22.17
C VAL A 161 3.03 10.20 -21.60
N ALA A 162 2.29 10.61 -20.58
CA ALA A 162 1.26 9.76 -19.99
C ALA A 162 0.15 9.45 -21.00
N GLU A 163 -0.37 8.23 -20.95
CA GLU A 163 -1.53 7.82 -21.73
C GLU A 163 -2.81 8.01 -20.93
N HIS A 164 -3.87 8.53 -21.57
CA HIS A 164 -5.18 8.60 -20.94
C HIS A 164 -5.93 7.28 -21.14
N VAL A 165 -6.30 6.62 -20.05
CA VAL A 165 -7.02 5.34 -20.07
C VAL A 165 -8.23 5.37 -19.15
N THR A 166 -9.21 4.53 -19.44
CA THR A 166 -10.36 4.29 -18.55
C THR A 166 -10.35 2.85 -18.09
N VAL A 167 -10.28 2.64 -16.78
CA VAL A 167 -10.23 1.32 -16.11
C VAL A 167 -11.05 1.40 -14.83
N ALA A 168 -11.83 0.37 -14.50
CA ALA A 168 -12.70 0.34 -13.32
C ALA A 168 -13.65 1.56 -13.22
N GLY A 169 -14.14 2.01 -14.38
CA GLY A 169 -15.07 3.15 -14.48
C GLY A 169 -14.47 4.52 -14.18
N ARG A 170 -13.13 4.65 -14.12
CA ARG A 170 -12.43 5.93 -13.86
C ARG A 170 -11.35 6.21 -14.89
N SER A 171 -11.04 7.50 -15.07
CA SER A 171 -9.94 7.97 -15.93
C SER A 171 -8.63 8.04 -15.16
N TRP A 172 -7.57 7.55 -15.77
CA TRP A 172 -6.21 7.48 -15.22
C TRP A 172 -5.20 8.01 -16.23
N LEU A 173 -4.13 8.62 -15.72
CA LEU A 173 -2.89 8.82 -16.47
C LEU A 173 -2.01 7.59 -16.28
N LEU A 174 -1.71 6.87 -17.35
CA LEU A 174 -0.85 5.70 -17.32
C LEU A 174 0.58 6.11 -17.67
N TYR A 175 1.51 5.82 -16.75
CA TYR A 175 2.95 5.96 -16.95
C TYR A 175 3.61 4.58 -17.01
N ARG A 176 4.74 4.51 -17.73
CA ARG A 176 5.54 3.30 -17.88
C ARG A 176 7.00 3.63 -17.58
N GLY A 177 7.65 2.81 -16.79
CA GLY A 177 9.04 2.99 -16.38
C GLY A 177 9.76 1.68 -16.09
N ILE A 178 11.03 1.81 -15.70
CA ILE A 178 11.91 0.68 -15.44
C ILE A 178 12.82 1.01 -14.25
N ILE A 179 12.83 0.17 -13.20
CA ILE A 179 13.67 0.41 -11.99
C ILE A 179 15.12 -0.01 -12.27
N ASN A 180 15.31 -1.00 -13.13
CA ASN A 180 16.56 -1.49 -13.70
C ASN A 180 16.22 -2.42 -14.88
N THR A 181 17.20 -2.99 -15.59
CA THR A 181 16.95 -3.87 -16.76
C THR A 181 16.01 -5.06 -16.49
N ASN A 182 15.68 -5.36 -15.24
CA ASN A 182 14.96 -6.55 -14.81
C ASN A 182 13.62 -6.25 -14.11
N GLN A 183 13.15 -4.99 -14.04
CA GLN A 183 11.84 -4.66 -13.45
C GLN A 183 11.10 -3.55 -14.19
N ASN A 184 9.98 -3.91 -14.83
CA ASN A 184 9.08 -2.97 -15.50
C ASN A 184 7.99 -2.52 -14.54
N VAL A 185 7.62 -1.24 -14.62
CA VAL A 185 6.57 -0.65 -13.78
C VAL A 185 5.55 0.06 -14.66
N ILE A 186 4.26 -0.19 -14.38
CA ILE A 186 3.14 0.58 -14.91
C ILE A 186 2.42 1.23 -13.75
N SER A 187 2.24 2.55 -13.80
CA SER A 187 1.55 3.31 -12.77
C SER A 187 0.32 4.01 -13.34
N PHE A 188 -0.86 3.68 -12.80
CA PHE A 188 -2.12 4.35 -13.09
C PHE A 188 -2.34 5.47 -12.09
N ILE A 189 -2.29 6.72 -12.54
CA ILE A 189 -2.35 7.90 -11.69
C ILE A 189 -3.71 8.57 -11.79
N ARG A 190 -4.34 8.78 -10.63
CA ARG A 190 -5.61 9.49 -10.50
C ARG A 190 -5.58 10.89 -11.14
N MET A 191 -6.63 11.23 -11.90
CA MET A 191 -6.73 12.53 -12.58
C MET A 191 -7.48 13.61 -11.78
N ASP A 192 -8.60 13.24 -11.15
CA ASP A 192 -9.58 14.20 -10.61
C ASP A 192 -9.42 14.41 -9.09
N GLY A 193 -8.18 14.63 -8.65
CA GLY A 193 -7.84 14.76 -7.22
C GLY A 193 -7.89 13.44 -6.45
N ASP A 194 -7.38 13.46 -5.22
CA ASP A 194 -7.19 12.26 -4.40
C ASP A 194 -8.48 11.47 -4.18
N ILE A 195 -8.41 10.16 -4.41
CA ILE A 195 -9.52 9.22 -4.24
C ILE A 195 -9.43 8.63 -2.83
N LYS A 196 -10.00 9.34 -1.83
CA LYS A 196 -9.93 8.94 -0.41
C LYS A 196 -10.71 7.68 -0.06
N ASP A 197 -11.81 7.43 -0.79
CA ASP A 197 -12.65 6.24 -0.66
C ASP A 197 -12.76 5.58 -2.04
N TYR A 198 -12.22 4.37 -2.15
CA TYR A 198 -12.15 3.64 -3.41
C TYR A 198 -12.72 2.23 -3.27
N GLN A 199 -13.50 1.82 -4.26
CA GLN A 199 -14.05 0.48 -4.37
C GLN A 199 -14.06 0.08 -5.83
N ALA A 200 -13.41 -1.03 -6.15
CA ALA A 200 -13.27 -1.54 -7.52
C ALA A 200 -12.88 -3.01 -7.53
N ASP A 201 -12.97 -3.64 -8.70
CA ASP A 201 -12.24 -4.87 -9.00
C ASP A 201 -10.84 -4.49 -9.52
N ILE A 202 -9.81 -4.73 -8.71
CA ILE A 202 -8.41 -4.42 -9.05
C ILE A 202 -7.94 -5.26 -10.25
N ASN A 203 -8.56 -6.41 -10.52
CA ASN A 203 -8.23 -7.25 -11.67
C ASN A 203 -8.54 -6.57 -13.01
N GLU A 204 -9.34 -5.50 -13.05
CA GLU A 204 -9.54 -4.72 -14.27
C GLU A 204 -8.25 -4.05 -14.76
N PHE A 205 -7.35 -3.64 -13.86
CA PHE A 205 -6.05 -3.07 -14.22
C PHE A 205 -5.10 -4.13 -14.76
N VAL A 206 -5.10 -5.31 -14.14
CA VAL A 206 -4.33 -6.47 -14.62
C VAL A 206 -4.79 -6.88 -16.01
N LYS A 207 -6.12 -7.00 -16.22
CA LYS A 207 -6.72 -7.29 -17.54
C LYS A 207 -6.36 -6.22 -18.56
N HIS A 208 -6.43 -4.94 -18.21
CA HIS A 208 -6.00 -3.86 -19.09
C HIS A 208 -4.53 -4.04 -19.53
N CYS A 209 -3.62 -4.34 -18.60
CA CYS A 209 -2.22 -4.58 -18.94
C CYS A 209 -2.01 -5.80 -19.82
N ILE A 210 -2.78 -6.88 -19.64
CA ILE A 210 -2.74 -8.07 -20.52
C ILE A 210 -3.26 -7.72 -21.92
N ASP A 211 -4.41 -7.05 -22.00
CA ASP A 211 -5.07 -6.68 -23.27
C ASP A 211 -4.21 -5.73 -24.10
N LYS A 212 -3.34 -4.95 -23.45
CA LYS A 212 -2.35 -4.07 -24.07
C LYS A 212 -0.98 -4.72 -24.28
N GLU A 213 -0.87 -6.02 -24.05
CA GLU A 213 0.37 -6.80 -24.18
C GLU A 213 1.52 -6.26 -23.30
N HIS A 214 1.18 -5.60 -22.20
CA HIS A 214 2.14 -5.08 -21.23
C HIS A 214 2.51 -6.13 -20.18
N LEU A 215 1.56 -6.96 -19.75
CA LEU A 215 1.78 -8.06 -18.83
C LEU A 215 1.58 -9.42 -19.54
N PRO A 216 2.63 -10.26 -19.67
CA PRO A 216 2.49 -11.58 -20.28
C PRO A 216 1.59 -12.51 -19.46
N THR A 217 0.79 -13.33 -20.15
CA THR A 217 -0.20 -14.21 -19.50
C THR A 217 0.40 -15.42 -18.77
N ASP A 218 1.66 -15.76 -19.05
CA ASP A 218 2.41 -16.82 -18.39
C ASP A 218 3.04 -16.36 -17.06
N TYR A 219 2.81 -15.11 -16.66
CA TYR A 219 3.25 -14.60 -15.36
C TYR A 219 2.38 -15.11 -14.20
N TYR A 220 2.93 -14.98 -13.00
CA TYR A 220 2.34 -15.27 -11.71
C TYR A 220 2.27 -13.98 -10.89
N MET A 221 1.15 -13.71 -10.24
CA MET A 221 1.05 -12.68 -9.21
C MET A 221 1.70 -13.18 -7.92
N LEU A 222 2.73 -12.45 -7.48
CA LEU A 222 3.48 -12.72 -6.26
C LEU A 222 2.88 -12.03 -5.03
N ALA A 223 2.32 -10.83 -5.23
CA ALA A 223 1.80 -10.01 -4.15
C ALA A 223 0.77 -9.00 -4.68
N ILE A 224 -0.15 -8.64 -3.80
CA ILE A 224 -1.02 -7.47 -3.93
C ILE A 224 -1.12 -6.80 -2.56
N GLY A 225 -0.90 -5.50 -2.52
CA GLY A 225 -1.02 -4.69 -1.31
C GLY A 225 -1.45 -3.27 -1.59
N GLY A 226 -1.63 -2.51 -0.51
CA GLY A 226 -1.94 -1.09 -0.56
C GLY A 226 -1.22 -0.35 0.56
N GLY A 227 -0.64 0.80 0.24
CA GLY A 227 0.13 1.60 1.19
C GLY A 227 0.44 3.02 0.72
N SER A 228 1.49 3.60 1.29
CA SER A 228 1.99 4.93 0.95
C SER A 228 3.51 4.92 0.91
N GLU A 229 4.06 5.40 -0.20
CA GLU A 229 5.49 5.70 -0.39
C GLU A 229 5.79 7.13 0.08
N ALA A 230 6.71 7.28 1.04
CA ALA A 230 7.06 8.58 1.61
C ALA A 230 8.38 9.13 1.05
N VAL A 231 8.40 10.40 0.63
CA VAL A 231 9.59 11.06 0.07
C VAL A 231 10.14 12.14 0.99
N THR A 232 9.34 13.17 1.31
CA THR A 232 9.68 14.29 2.19
C THR A 232 8.44 14.84 2.89
N GLY A 233 8.58 15.40 4.09
CA GLY A 233 7.47 15.96 4.85
C GLY A 233 7.73 15.96 6.35
N LYS A 234 6.95 16.74 7.10
CA LYS A 234 7.06 16.86 8.56
C LYS A 234 5.74 16.54 9.24
N ASN A 235 5.84 15.86 10.40
CA ASN A 235 4.71 15.43 11.21
C ASN A 235 3.62 14.75 10.37
N ALA A 236 4.05 13.98 9.37
CA ALA A 236 3.17 13.35 8.43
C ALA A 236 2.51 12.14 9.09
N TYR A 237 1.20 11.96 8.85
CA TYR A 237 0.46 10.80 9.31
C TYR A 237 -0.42 10.28 8.19
N PHE A 238 -0.08 9.08 7.70
CA PHE A 238 -0.88 8.29 6.80
C PHE A 238 -1.77 7.36 7.61
N GLN A 239 -3.07 7.30 7.28
CA GLN A 239 -4.01 6.39 7.93
C GLN A 239 -4.86 5.67 6.91
N THR A 240 -4.79 4.34 6.93
CA THR A 240 -5.79 3.46 6.35
C THR A 240 -6.89 3.25 7.38
N LYS A 241 -8.07 3.83 7.14
CA LYS A 241 -9.24 3.69 8.01
C LYS A 241 -9.90 2.33 7.85
N SER A 242 -9.91 1.83 6.62
CA SER A 242 -10.46 0.52 6.28
C SER A 242 -9.83 0.05 4.96
N TYR A 243 -9.33 -1.17 4.92
CA TYR A 243 -8.79 -1.78 3.72
C TYR A 243 -9.19 -3.25 3.65
N SER A 244 -9.66 -3.66 2.46
CA SER A 244 -9.83 -5.06 2.13
C SER A 244 -9.50 -5.31 0.67
N VAL A 245 -8.92 -6.47 0.39
CA VAL A 245 -8.83 -7.02 -0.96
C VAL A 245 -8.95 -8.55 -0.89
N LYS A 246 -9.72 -9.10 -1.82
CA LYS A 246 -9.87 -10.56 -2.00
C LYS A 246 -9.28 -10.96 -3.34
N ILE A 247 -8.86 -12.21 -3.47
CA ILE A 247 -8.37 -12.78 -4.73
C ILE A 247 -9.21 -14.01 -5.03
N ASN A 248 -10.07 -13.93 -6.05
CA ASN A 248 -10.90 -15.03 -6.49
C ASN A 248 -10.24 -15.73 -7.68
N GLN A 249 -10.23 -17.07 -7.67
CA GLN A 249 -9.56 -17.90 -8.68
C GLN A 249 -10.54 -18.83 -9.40
N GLY A 250 -10.21 -19.26 -10.63
CA GLY A 250 -11.06 -20.11 -11.49
C GLY A 250 -10.32 -21.12 -12.36
#